data_AF-A0A2V9VNT0-F1
#
_entry.id   AF-A0A2V9VNT0-F1
#
_cell.length_a   1.000
_cell.length_b   1.000
_cell.length_c   1.000
_cell.angle_alpha   90.00
_cell.angle_beta   90.00
_cell.angle_gamma   90.00
#
_symmetry.space_group_name_H-M   'P 1'
#
loop_
_entity.id
_entity.type
_entity.pdbx_description
1 polymer ?
#
loop_
_entity_poly.entity_id
_entity_poly.type
_entity_poly.pdbx_seq_one_letter_code
_entity_poly.pdbx_strand_id
1 'polypeptide(L)'
;MLEELKRWKSQSQFTADTDWIFASPAKIGRLPWCSDSVLRAFQAAGIGHLGIHSLRHSSRSWLQDAGGWTDVVARDRYLRSFIQAARRGMFSYNTEMQRGPDAKYYLVAKPGKPLRMSDLPSEIGAILSKTHAPVSFAITEYITEAETLYTGI
;
A
#
# COMPACT_ATOMS: atom_id res chain seq x y z
N MET A 1 2.09 -21.32 8.45
CA MET A 1 2.11 -20.66 7.11
C MET A 1 2.93 -21.45 6.09
N LEU A 2 4.20 -21.77 6.36
CA LEU A 2 5.04 -22.52 5.40
C LEU A 2 4.48 -23.93 5.09
N GLU A 3 3.98 -24.64 6.11
CA GLU A 3 3.39 -25.96 5.93
C GLU A 3 2.08 -25.93 5.12
N GLU A 4 1.28 -24.87 5.27
CA GLU A 4 0.09 -24.64 4.45
C GLU A 4 0.46 -24.34 3.00
N LEU A 5 1.54 -23.58 2.75
CA LEU A 5 2.05 -23.34 1.40
C LEU A 5 2.58 -24.62 0.74
N LYS A 6 3.30 -25.46 1.50
CA LYS A 6 3.76 -26.78 1.04
C LYS A 6 2.57 -27.68 0.71
N ARG A 7 1.58 -27.74 1.61
CA ARG A 7 0.35 -28.51 1.41
C ARG A 7 -0.41 -28.03 0.18
N TRP A 8 -0.60 -26.72 0.03
CA TRP A 8 -1.21 -26.12 -1.16
C TRP A 8 -0.47 -26.50 -2.45
N LYS A 9 0.85 -26.34 -2.47
CA LYS A 9 1.69 -26.67 -3.62
C LYS A 9 1.57 -28.15 -3.99
N SER A 10 1.53 -29.06 -3.01
CA SER A 10 1.35 -30.51 -3.25
C SER A 10 -0.04 -30.89 -3.78
N GLN A 11 -1.06 -30.07 -3.55
CA GLN A 11 -2.44 -30.32 -3.98
C GLN A 11 -2.78 -29.63 -5.31
N SER A 12 -1.95 -28.71 -5.76
CA SER A 12 -2.11 -28.02 -7.04
C SER A 12 -1.79 -28.94 -8.21
N GLN A 13 -2.35 -28.68 -9.38
CA GLN A 13 -1.94 -29.31 -10.64
C GLN A 13 -0.59 -28.79 -11.19
N PHE A 14 -0.02 -27.77 -10.54
CA PHE A 14 1.25 -27.12 -10.93
C PHE A 14 2.30 -27.33 -9.83
N THR A 15 2.88 -28.52 -9.77
CA THR A 15 3.76 -28.98 -8.68
C THR A 15 5.24 -28.79 -8.95
N ALA A 16 5.66 -28.42 -10.16
CA ALA A 16 7.07 -28.30 -10.47
C ALA A 16 7.72 -27.15 -9.67
N ASP A 17 9.01 -27.28 -9.39
CA ASP A 17 9.79 -26.28 -8.65
C ASP A 17 9.85 -24.93 -9.38
N THR A 18 9.69 -24.95 -10.71
CA THR A 18 9.65 -23.74 -11.55
C THR A 18 8.25 -23.12 -11.66
N ASP A 19 7.21 -23.81 -11.20
CA ASP A 19 5.84 -23.30 -11.27
C ASP A 19 5.58 -22.32 -10.12
N TRP A 20 4.80 -21.27 -10.41
CA TRP A 20 4.31 -20.34 -9.40
C TRP A 20 3.64 -21.08 -8.24
N ILE A 21 3.87 -20.62 -7.00
CA ILE A 21 3.21 -21.16 -5.80
C ILE A 21 1.67 -21.03 -5.92
N PHE A 22 1.19 -19.91 -6.46
CA PHE A 22 -0.21 -19.66 -6.79
C PHE A 22 -0.39 -19.54 -8.30
N ALA A 23 -0.14 -20.63 -9.02
CA ALA A 23 -0.34 -20.72 -10.46
C ALA A 23 -1.84 -20.62 -10.85
N SER A 24 -2.16 -19.83 -11.87
CA SER A 24 -3.54 -19.65 -12.35
C SER A 24 -3.96 -20.78 -13.30
N PRO A 25 -5.01 -21.56 -12.99
CA PRO A 25 -5.55 -22.56 -13.92
C PRO A 25 -6.06 -21.94 -15.23
N ALA A 26 -6.64 -20.74 -15.16
CA ALA A 26 -7.12 -20.00 -16.33
C ALA A 26 -6.02 -19.59 -17.31
N LYS A 27 -4.75 -19.56 -16.84
CA LYS A 27 -3.55 -19.30 -17.66
C LYS A 27 -2.63 -20.52 -17.75
N ILE A 28 -3.14 -21.71 -17.41
CA ILE A 28 -2.43 -22.99 -17.51
C ILE A 28 -1.07 -22.92 -16.77
N GLY A 29 -1.04 -22.21 -15.65
CA GLY A 29 0.15 -22.07 -14.80
C GLY A 29 1.27 -21.18 -15.34
N ARG A 30 1.13 -20.60 -16.55
CA ARG A 30 2.12 -19.66 -17.10
C ARG A 30 2.21 -18.35 -16.33
N LEU A 31 1.14 -17.97 -15.64
CA LEU A 31 1.04 -16.76 -14.82
C LEU A 31 0.43 -17.10 -13.44
N PRO A 32 0.76 -16.31 -12.40
CA PRO A 32 0.11 -16.45 -11.11
C PRO A 32 -1.35 -15.95 -11.15
N TRP A 33 -2.12 -16.25 -10.10
CA TRP A 33 -3.43 -15.62 -9.88
C TRP A 33 -3.30 -14.10 -9.87
N CYS A 34 -4.17 -13.40 -10.60
CA CYS A 34 -4.25 -11.94 -10.49
C CYS A 34 -5.02 -11.54 -9.23
N SER A 35 -4.74 -10.32 -8.75
CA SER A 35 -5.40 -9.72 -7.59
C SER A 35 -6.92 -9.80 -7.68
N ASP A 36 -7.48 -9.49 -8.85
CA ASP A 36 -8.93 -9.40 -9.04
C ASP A 36 -9.62 -10.75 -8.89
N SER A 37 -9.00 -11.83 -9.37
CA SER A 37 -9.53 -13.19 -9.20
C SER A 37 -9.54 -13.62 -7.74
N VAL A 38 -8.51 -13.23 -6.97
CA VAL A 38 -8.46 -13.48 -5.53
C VAL A 38 -9.54 -12.69 -4.79
N LEU A 39 -9.76 -11.42 -5.15
CA LEU A 39 -10.81 -10.61 -4.54
C LEU A 39 -12.22 -11.14 -4.84
N ARG A 40 -12.48 -11.57 -6.07
CA ARG A 40 -13.76 -12.21 -6.44
C ARG A 40 -14.03 -13.49 -5.65
N ALA A 41 -12.99 -14.27 -5.35
CA ALA A 41 -13.13 -15.47 -4.52
C ALA A 41 -13.54 -15.12 -3.07
N PHE A 42 -12.96 -14.06 -2.49
CA PHE A 42 -13.37 -13.58 -1.16
C PHE A 42 -14.82 -13.07 -1.16
N GLN A 43 -15.21 -12.32 -2.19
CA GLN A 43 -16.60 -11.87 -2.34
C GLN A 43 -17.57 -13.06 -2.47
N ALA A 44 -17.23 -14.07 -3.27
CA ALA A 44 -18.03 -15.29 -3.42
C ALA A 44 -18.13 -16.10 -2.11
N ALA A 45 -17.11 -16.03 -1.26
CA ALA A 45 -17.12 -16.62 0.08
C ALA A 45 -17.91 -15.80 1.12
N GLY A 46 -18.59 -14.72 0.71
CA GLY A 46 -19.35 -13.84 1.60
C GLY A 46 -18.50 -12.86 2.41
N ILE A 47 -17.19 -12.78 2.13
CA ILE A 47 -16.24 -11.94 2.86
C ILE A 47 -16.19 -10.55 2.20
N GLY A 48 -17.32 -9.85 2.20
CA GLY A 48 -17.46 -8.41 1.91
C GLY A 48 -16.68 -7.83 0.71
N HIS A 49 -16.53 -6.49 0.70
CA HIS A 49 -15.63 -5.79 -0.22
C HIS A 49 -14.26 -5.62 0.46
N LEU A 50 -13.37 -6.60 0.29
CA LEU A 50 -11.99 -6.50 0.73
C LEU A 50 -11.10 -6.03 -0.43
N GLY A 51 -10.21 -5.08 -0.17
CA GLY A 51 -9.08 -4.80 -1.06
C GLY A 51 -7.89 -5.71 -0.74
N ILE A 52 -7.01 -5.96 -1.71
CA ILE A 52 -5.76 -6.72 -1.46
C ILE A 52 -4.89 -6.00 -0.42
N HIS A 53 -4.94 -4.66 -0.39
CA HIS A 53 -4.29 -3.88 0.66
C HIS A 53 -4.93 -4.12 2.03
N SER A 54 -6.25 -4.32 2.13
CA SER A 54 -6.93 -4.67 3.39
C SER A 54 -6.40 -5.96 3.99
N LEU A 55 -6.11 -6.98 3.15
CA LEU A 55 -5.48 -8.24 3.61
C LEU A 55 -4.09 -7.99 4.18
N ARG A 56 -3.26 -7.19 3.48
CA ARG A 56 -1.93 -6.79 3.97
C ARG A 56 -2.02 -5.98 5.26
N HIS A 57 -3.04 -5.12 5.39
CA HIS A 57 -3.29 -4.35 6.60
C HIS A 57 -3.74 -5.25 7.74
N SER A 58 -4.63 -6.21 7.52
CA SER A 58 -5.03 -7.19 8.54
C SER A 58 -3.83 -7.99 9.03
N SER A 59 -2.97 -8.51 8.14
CA SER A 59 -1.75 -9.20 8.55
C SER A 59 -0.80 -8.28 9.33
N ARG A 60 -0.68 -7.01 8.94
CA ARG A 60 0.16 -6.02 9.63
C ARG A 60 -0.40 -5.63 11.00
N SER A 61 -1.71 -5.43 11.12
CA SER A 61 -2.40 -5.13 12.37
C SER A 61 -2.32 -6.32 13.33
N TRP A 62 -2.50 -7.55 12.85
CA TRP A 62 -2.29 -8.77 13.66
C TRP A 62 -0.84 -8.92 14.11
N LEU A 63 0.13 -8.58 13.27
CA LEU A 63 1.56 -8.55 13.63
C LEU A 63 1.90 -7.41 14.61
N GLN A 64 1.13 -6.32 14.63
CA GLN A 64 1.26 -5.23 15.61
C GLN A 64 0.61 -5.61 16.95
N ASP A 65 -0.57 -6.23 16.93
CA ASP A 65 -1.26 -6.75 18.13
C ASP A 65 -0.48 -7.90 18.80
N ALA A 66 0.27 -8.68 18.02
CA ALA A 66 1.15 -9.74 18.51
C ALA A 66 2.48 -9.24 19.11
N GLY A 67 2.63 -7.93 19.38
CA GLY A 67 3.83 -7.35 20.01
C GLY A 67 4.61 -6.42 19.08
N GLY A 68 4.01 -5.27 18.79
CA GLY A 68 4.49 -4.21 17.92
C GLY A 68 6.01 -3.99 17.90
N TRP A 69 6.55 -3.88 16.69
CA TRP A 69 7.92 -3.48 16.35
C TRP A 69 9.03 -3.99 17.28
N THR A 70 8.96 -5.23 17.72
CA THR A 70 10.05 -5.90 18.43
C THR A 70 11.22 -6.25 17.49
N ASP A 71 10.99 -6.24 16.17
CA ASP A 71 12.01 -6.48 15.15
C ASP A 71 12.66 -5.17 14.63
N VAL A 72 13.89 -4.92 15.10
CA VAL A 72 14.75 -3.81 14.68
C VAL A 72 14.99 -3.80 13.16
N VAL A 73 15.05 -4.96 12.51
CA VAL A 73 15.29 -5.06 11.07
C VAL A 73 14.10 -4.54 10.27
N ALA A 74 12.89 -4.86 10.70
CA ALA A 74 11.66 -4.35 10.10
C ALA A 74 11.56 -2.83 10.27
N ARG A 75 11.85 -2.32 11.48
CA ARG A 75 11.87 -0.88 11.77
C ARG A 75 12.87 -0.14 10.89
N ASP A 76 14.10 -0.64 10.79
CA ASP A 76 15.12 0.02 9.99
C ASP A 76 14.79 0.01 8.50
N ARG A 77 14.22 -1.09 7.98
CA ARG A 77 13.76 -1.15 6.59
C ARG A 77 12.67 -0.12 6.31
N TYR A 78 11.73 0.04 7.25
CA TYR A 78 10.69 1.06 7.18
C TYR A 78 11.27 2.48 7.22
N LEU A 79 12.19 2.78 8.14
CA LEU A 79 12.84 4.10 8.22
C LEU A 79 13.70 4.42 6.99
N ARG A 80 14.33 3.41 6.38
CA ARG A 80 15.14 3.56 5.16
C ARG A 80 14.37 4.18 3.99
N SER A 81 13.08 3.86 3.80
CA SER A 81 12.30 4.46 2.71
C SER A 81 12.07 5.95 2.90
N PHE A 82 11.80 6.40 4.13
CA PHE A 82 11.63 7.84 4.43
C PHE A 82 12.95 8.60 4.25
N ILE A 83 14.07 8.01 4.68
CA ILE A 83 15.39 8.60 4.46
C ILE A 83 15.69 8.71 2.96
N GLN A 84 15.35 7.70 2.17
CA GLN A 84 15.59 7.73 0.72
C GLN A 84 14.76 8.82 0.01
N ALA A 85 13.53 9.06 0.47
CA ALA A 85 12.70 10.17 -0.01
C ALA A 85 13.29 11.53 0.39
N ALA A 86 13.70 11.70 1.66
CA ALA A 86 14.35 12.92 2.14
C ALA A 86 15.66 13.24 1.40
N ARG A 87 16.45 12.22 1.03
CA ARG A 87 17.65 12.37 0.19
C ARG A 87 17.35 12.91 -1.21
N ARG A 88 16.12 12.69 -1.71
CA ARG A 88 15.65 13.25 -2.99
C ARG A 88 14.96 14.61 -2.81
N GLY A 89 15.05 15.21 -1.64
CA GLY A 89 14.45 16.51 -1.33
C GLY A 89 12.97 16.45 -0.96
N MET A 90 12.40 15.25 -0.76
CA MET A 90 10.98 15.10 -0.42
C MET A 90 10.76 15.07 1.08
N PHE A 91 9.71 15.75 1.56
CA PHE A 91 9.24 15.56 2.93
C PHE A 91 8.54 14.20 3.06
N SER A 92 8.71 13.60 4.23
CA SER A 92 8.26 12.24 4.51
C SER A 92 7.48 12.24 5.80
N TYR A 93 6.16 12.11 5.69
CA TYR A 93 5.25 12.05 6.81
C TYR A 93 4.74 10.62 7.01
N ASN A 94 4.37 10.29 8.24
CA ASN A 94 3.56 9.13 8.52
C ASN A 94 2.27 9.58 9.22
N THR A 95 1.26 8.73 9.19
CA THR A 95 -0.02 8.97 9.87
C THR A 95 -0.19 7.96 10.98
N GLU A 96 -0.71 8.40 12.12
CA GLU A 96 -1.29 7.48 13.10
C GLU A 96 -2.47 6.77 12.43
N MET A 97 -2.65 5.47 12.67
CA MET A 97 -3.75 4.69 12.10
C MET A 97 -5.09 4.99 12.79
N GLN A 98 -5.37 6.27 13.05
CA GLN A 98 -6.67 6.78 13.43
C GLN A 98 -7.39 7.26 12.17
N ARG A 99 -8.69 6.96 12.07
CA ARG A 99 -9.55 7.46 10.99
C ARG A 99 -10.27 8.72 11.46
N GLY A 100 -10.54 9.65 10.54
CA GLY A 100 -11.31 10.85 10.84
C GLY A 100 -10.45 12.07 11.16
N PRO A 101 -11.07 13.18 11.63
CA PRO A 101 -10.41 14.47 11.83
C PRO A 101 -9.28 14.45 12.89
N ASP A 102 -9.28 13.43 13.76
CA ASP A 102 -8.24 13.24 14.78
C ASP A 102 -6.98 12.53 14.25
N ALA A 103 -6.95 12.12 12.97
CA ALA A 103 -5.80 11.49 12.36
C ALA A 103 -4.57 12.41 12.40
N LYS A 104 -3.53 11.98 13.12
CA LYS A 104 -2.30 12.77 13.28
C LYS A 104 -1.29 12.43 12.21
N TYR A 105 -0.90 13.44 11.45
CA TYR A 105 0.27 13.38 10.57
C TYR A 105 1.50 13.86 11.34
N TYR A 106 2.59 13.10 11.29
CA TYR A 106 3.85 13.50 11.87
C TYR A 106 5.00 13.35 10.88
N LEU A 107 5.91 14.31 10.92
CA LEU A 107 7.09 14.33 10.06
C LEU A 107 8.09 13.27 10.54
N VAL A 108 8.44 12.34 9.65
CA VAL A 108 9.40 11.25 9.93
C VAL A 108 10.79 11.60 9.43
N ALA A 109 10.89 12.22 8.24
CA ALA A 109 12.17 12.65 7.70
C ALA A 109 12.05 14.00 6.97
N LYS A 110 12.97 14.91 7.31
CA LYS A 110 13.08 16.24 6.70
C LYS A 110 14.25 16.26 5.70
N PRO A 111 14.04 16.72 4.46
CA PRO A 111 15.13 16.91 3.52
C PRO A 111 16.03 18.07 3.95
N GLY A 112 17.36 17.89 3.82
CA GLY A 112 18.31 18.98 4.05
C GLY A 112 18.19 20.10 3.00
N LYS A 113 17.94 19.71 1.74
CA LYS A 113 17.60 20.61 0.64
C LYS A 113 16.25 20.17 0.04
N PRO A 114 15.15 20.88 0.31
CA PRO A 114 13.85 20.57 -0.29
C PRO A 114 13.89 20.64 -1.82
N LEU A 115 13.24 19.69 -2.47
CA LEU A 115 13.04 19.68 -3.92
C LEU A 115 12.04 20.76 -4.31
N ARG A 116 12.43 21.66 -5.22
CA ARG A 116 11.57 22.74 -5.73
C ARG A 116 11.08 22.40 -7.12
N MET A 117 10.01 23.08 -7.56
CA MET A 117 9.50 22.94 -8.93
C MET A 117 10.58 23.25 -9.99
N SER A 118 11.47 24.20 -9.69
CA SER A 118 12.62 24.56 -10.54
C SER A 118 13.70 23.48 -10.62
N ASP A 119 13.74 22.55 -9.67
CA ASP A 119 14.70 21.44 -9.67
C ASP A 119 14.20 20.24 -10.50
N LEU A 120 12.94 20.27 -10.96
CA LEU A 120 12.34 19.19 -11.73
C LEU A 120 12.71 19.31 -13.22
N PRO A 121 12.82 18.18 -13.95
CA PRO A 121 12.89 18.19 -15.40
C PRO A 121 11.71 18.95 -16.02
N SER A 122 11.96 19.66 -17.11
CA SER A 122 10.97 20.52 -17.79
C SER A 122 9.68 19.78 -18.14
N GLU A 123 9.79 18.52 -18.54
CA GLU A 123 8.64 17.69 -18.93
C GLU A 123 7.74 17.41 -17.73
N ILE A 124 8.34 17.13 -16.56
CA ILE A 124 7.59 16.87 -15.32
C ILE A 124 7.01 18.17 -14.77
N GLY A 125 7.78 19.26 -14.79
CA GLY A 125 7.30 20.58 -14.39
C GLY A 125 6.09 21.04 -15.21
N ALA A 126 6.09 20.79 -16.52
CA ALA A 126 4.99 21.12 -17.43
C ALA A 126 3.73 20.28 -17.20
N ILE A 127 3.85 19.06 -16.65
CA ILE A 127 2.69 18.25 -16.23
C ILE A 127 2.14 18.79 -14.92
N LEU A 128 3.00 19.02 -13.93
CA LEU A 128 2.59 19.48 -12.61
C LEU A 128 2.02 20.90 -12.62
N SER A 129 2.47 21.77 -13.52
CA SER A 129 1.92 23.13 -13.67
C SER A 129 0.46 23.14 -14.13
N LYS A 130 -0.03 22.04 -14.74
CA LYS A 130 -1.44 21.86 -15.09
C LYS A 130 -2.29 21.45 -13.90
N THR A 131 -1.68 21.01 -12.82
CA THR A 131 -2.35 20.57 -11.59
C THR A 131 -2.24 21.69 -10.55
N HIS A 132 -3.18 22.63 -10.60
CA HIS A 132 -3.32 23.65 -9.59
C HIS A 132 -4.49 23.30 -8.67
N ALA A 133 -4.22 23.10 -7.38
CA ALA A 133 -5.30 23.03 -6.41
C ALA A 133 -5.87 24.44 -6.21
N PRO A 134 -7.18 24.68 -6.42
CA PRO A 134 -7.78 25.99 -6.18
C PRO A 134 -7.82 26.36 -4.69
N VAL A 135 -7.42 25.43 -3.82
CA VAL A 135 -7.49 25.51 -2.37
C VAL A 135 -6.12 25.28 -1.76
N SER A 136 -5.85 25.96 -0.66
CA SER A 136 -4.65 25.71 0.14
C SER A 136 -4.89 24.49 1.04
N PHE A 137 -4.07 23.46 0.87
CA PHE A 137 -4.14 22.23 1.69
C PHE A 137 -3.87 22.46 3.19
N ALA A 138 -3.36 23.64 3.57
CA ALA A 138 -3.23 24.02 4.97
C ALA A 138 -4.57 24.38 5.63
N ILE A 139 -5.61 24.60 4.82
CA ILE A 139 -6.94 25.08 5.23
C ILE A 139 -8.06 24.15 4.75
N THR A 140 -7.75 23.13 3.95
CA THR A 140 -8.76 22.16 3.49
C THR A 140 -9.17 21.27 4.64
N GLU A 141 -10.46 21.31 4.97
CA GLU A 141 -11.11 20.37 5.88
C GLU A 141 -10.86 18.94 5.41
N TYR A 142 -10.71 18.03 6.38
CA TYR A 142 -10.63 16.60 6.14
C TYR A 142 -11.85 16.16 5.32
N ILE A 143 -11.64 15.77 4.05
CA ILE A 143 -12.71 15.17 3.24
C ILE A 143 -13.08 13.86 3.92
N THR A 144 -14.32 13.75 4.38
CA THR A 144 -14.78 12.58 5.11
C THR A 144 -14.77 11.36 4.19
N GLU A 145 -14.53 10.17 4.75
CA GLU A 145 -14.53 8.93 3.95
C GLU A 145 -15.86 8.76 3.19
N ALA A 146 -16.97 9.17 3.79
CA ALA A 146 -18.29 9.16 3.18
C ALA A 146 -18.38 10.00 1.89
N GLU A 147 -17.67 11.14 1.81
CA GLU A 147 -17.61 11.98 0.61
C GLU A 147 -16.71 11.38 -0.48
N THR A 148 -15.78 10.49 -0.11
CA THR A 148 -14.90 9.79 -1.07
C THR A 148 -15.50 8.50 -1.62
N LEU A 149 -16.52 7.96 -0.96
CA LEU A 149 -17.26 6.79 -1.42
C LEU A 149 -18.30 7.26 -2.44
N TYR A 150 -18.07 6.94 -3.71
CA TYR A 150 -18.99 7.24 -4.81
C TYR A 150 -20.36 6.57 -4.57
N THR A 151 -21.36 7.33 -4.10
CA THR A 151 -22.76 6.90 -3.98
C THR A 151 -23.48 7.14 -5.30
N GLY A 152 -23.07 6.43 -6.35
CA GLY A 152 -23.76 6.44 -7.63
C GLY A 152 -24.87 5.40 -7.66
N ILE A 153 -26.11 5.87 -7.86
CA ILE A 153 -27.26 5.11 -8.35
C ILE A 153 -27.02 4.74 -9.81
#